data_AF-A0A4R2CM73-F1
#
_entry.id   AF-A0A4R2CM73-F1
#
_cell.length_a   1.000
_cell.length_b   1.000
_cell.length_c   1.000
_cell.angle_alpha   90.00
_cell.angle_beta   90.00
_cell.angle_gamma   90.00
#
_symmetry.space_group_name_H-M   'P 1'
#
loop_
_entity.id
_entity.type
_entity.pdbx_description
1 polymer ?
#
loop_
_entity_poly.entity_id
_entity_poly.type
_entity_poly.pdbx_seq_one_letter_code
_entity_poly.pdbx_strand_id
1 'polypeptide(L)'
;MHRLGDWVLEGKPRPDLTEYIDKLVTRKLANTAAPAEDLLDELVRAREEGDQLSHDELISFGVNLLVAGHETSANQISSCVATLLRWPENWAKLVAGHSLVDSAIEELLWFNRFSEVGQLRVALEDVELHGVQIKAGEGVMATLNSANRDPRAYDEPDELRSDRKGQQAPVVHSARTSASAPSWPASSCRSPCSPSSAVSPT
;
A
#
# COMPACT_ATOMS: atom_id res chain seq x y z
N MET A 1 -4.81 -18.15 41.71
CA MET A 1 -5.69 -17.85 40.56
C MET A 1 -5.16 -16.57 39.91
N HIS A 2 -4.17 -16.72 39.03
CA HIS A 2 -3.52 -15.58 38.34
C HIS A 2 -4.45 -15.02 37.27
N ARG A 3 -4.61 -13.69 37.23
CA ARG A 3 -5.39 -13.01 36.19
C ARG A 3 -4.58 -13.00 34.89
N LEU A 4 -5.28 -13.28 33.79
CA LEU A 4 -4.78 -13.35 32.40
C LEU A 4 -4.37 -11.98 31.81
N GLY A 5 -3.93 -11.01 32.64
CA GLY A 5 -3.63 -9.63 32.23
C GLY A 5 -2.28 -9.09 32.71
N ASP A 6 -1.55 -9.84 33.54
CA ASP A 6 -0.33 -9.32 34.20
C ASP A 6 0.91 -9.33 33.27
N TRP A 7 0.80 -9.84 32.04
CA TRP A 7 1.94 -9.96 31.10
C TRP A 7 2.18 -8.71 30.22
N VAL A 8 1.28 -7.73 30.20
CA VAL A 8 1.33 -6.64 29.19
C VAL A 8 2.11 -5.41 29.66
N LEU A 9 2.46 -5.27 30.95
CA LEU A 9 3.03 -4.01 31.47
C LEU A 9 4.36 -4.11 32.23
N GLU A 10 5.05 -5.25 32.23
CA GLU A 10 6.44 -5.32 32.69
C GLU A 10 7.44 -5.09 31.55
N GLY A 11 7.34 -3.92 30.91
CA GLY A 11 8.27 -3.48 29.88
C GLY A 11 9.24 -2.46 30.43
N LYS A 12 10.54 -2.76 30.43
CA LYS A 12 11.60 -1.72 30.40
C LYS A 12 11.19 -0.64 29.38
N PRO A 13 11.47 0.65 29.59
CA PRO A 13 11.15 1.67 28.60
C PRO A 13 11.73 1.21 27.27
N ARG A 14 10.85 0.91 26.32
CA ARG A 14 11.27 0.60 24.95
C ARG A 14 12.02 1.83 24.48
N PRO A 15 13.26 1.71 23.98
CA PRO A 15 13.94 2.86 23.41
C PRO A 15 12.98 3.48 22.39
N ASP A 16 12.84 4.80 22.47
CA ASP A 16 12.01 5.53 21.52
C ASP A 16 12.49 5.17 20.11
N LEU A 17 11.57 4.83 19.21
CA LEU A 17 11.92 4.44 17.85
C LEU A 17 12.73 5.56 17.17
N THR A 18 12.38 6.80 17.46
CA THR A 18 13.14 7.98 17.01
C THR A 18 14.57 7.95 17.52
N GLU A 19 14.80 7.63 18.80
CA GLU A 19 16.14 7.54 19.40
C GLU A 19 16.97 6.40 18.79
N TYR A 20 16.34 5.27 18.48
CA TYR A 20 17.01 4.16 17.79
C TYR A 20 17.45 4.58 16.37
N ILE A 21 16.55 5.19 15.60
CA ILE A 21 16.85 5.64 14.24
C ILE A 21 17.90 6.75 14.25
N ASP A 22 17.85 7.69 15.19
CA ASP A 22 18.87 8.73 15.38
C ASP A 22 20.28 8.13 15.57
N LYS A 23 20.41 7.17 16.49
CA LYS A 23 21.68 6.46 16.72
C LYS A 23 22.16 5.72 15.48
N LEU A 24 21.25 5.15 14.69
CA LEU A 24 21.57 4.45 13.45
C LEU A 24 22.05 5.41 12.37
N VAL A 25 21.32 6.50 12.13
CA VAL A 25 21.66 7.56 11.16
C VAL A 25 23.01 8.18 11.53
N THR A 26 23.22 8.52 12.80
CA THR A 26 24.49 9.06 13.30
C THR A 26 25.67 8.11 13.01
N ARG A 27 25.49 6.80 13.22
CA ARG A 27 26.53 5.81 12.93
C ARG A 27 26.83 5.70 11.44
N LYS A 28 25.81 5.73 10.59
CA LYS A 28 25.96 5.66 9.13
C LYS A 28 26.63 6.93 8.58
N LEU A 29 26.27 8.10 9.09
CA LEU A 29 26.93 9.38 8.77
C LEU A 29 28.42 9.38 9.16
N ALA A 30 28.80 8.69 10.24
CA ALA A 30 30.20 8.58 10.63
C ALA A 30 31.02 7.61 9.75
N ASN A 31 30.38 6.86 8.84
CA ASN A 31 31.01 5.81 8.05
C ASN A 31 30.59 5.83 6.56
N THR A 32 30.50 7.01 5.95
CA THR A 32 30.04 7.15 4.55
C THR A 32 30.99 6.51 3.52
N ALA A 33 32.26 6.29 3.88
CA ALA A 33 33.26 5.64 3.03
C ALA A 33 33.03 4.12 2.82
N ALA A 34 32.28 3.45 3.71
CA ALA A 34 31.96 2.03 3.55
C ALA A 34 30.88 1.83 2.49
N PRO A 35 30.88 0.72 1.71
CA PRO A 35 29.82 0.39 0.73
C PRO A 35 28.41 0.52 1.34
N ALA A 36 27.44 0.99 0.55
CA ALA A 36 26.05 1.03 0.98
C ALA A 36 25.51 -0.41 1.05
N GLU A 37 24.93 -0.77 2.19
CA GLU A 37 24.34 -2.09 2.42
C GLU A 37 22.81 -2.03 2.54
N ASP A 38 22.26 -0.86 2.89
CA ASP A 38 20.83 -0.63 2.98
C ASP A 38 20.40 0.77 2.49
N LEU A 39 19.08 0.98 2.41
CA LEU A 39 18.48 2.22 1.93
C LEU A 39 18.89 3.45 2.77
N LEU A 40 19.16 3.28 4.07
CA LEU A 40 19.63 4.41 4.90
C LEU A 40 21.06 4.81 4.54
N ASP A 41 21.92 3.87 4.14
CA ASP A 41 23.26 4.20 3.63
C ASP A 41 23.18 4.97 2.31
N GLU A 42 22.28 4.55 1.41
CA GLU A 42 22.05 5.24 0.14
C GLU A 42 21.57 6.69 0.35
N LEU A 43 20.62 6.89 1.27
CA LEU A 43 20.11 8.23 1.61
C LEU A 43 21.17 9.12 2.28
N VAL A 44 21.98 8.53 3.16
CA VAL A 44 23.08 9.24 3.81
C VAL A 44 24.15 9.67 2.78
N ARG A 45 24.44 8.85 1.77
CA ARG A 45 25.39 9.18 0.70
C ARG A 45 24.86 10.21 -0.28
N ALA A 46 23.60 10.08 -0.71
CA ALA A 46 22.94 11.03 -1.60
C ALA A 46 22.96 12.47 -1.02
N ARG A 47 22.95 12.59 0.31
CA ARG A 47 23.16 13.86 1.00
C ARG A 47 24.49 14.52 0.62
N GLU A 48 25.60 13.80 0.49
CA GLU A 48 26.90 14.41 0.15
C GLU A 48 26.92 15.01 -1.28
N GLU A 49 25.99 14.61 -2.15
CA GLU A 49 25.98 14.94 -3.59
C GLU A 49 25.13 16.16 -3.99
N GLY A 50 24.42 16.81 -3.05
CA GLY A 50 23.90 18.18 -3.25
C GLY A 50 22.39 18.40 -3.18
N ASP A 51 21.58 17.38 -2.85
CA ASP A 51 20.16 17.53 -2.51
C ASP A 51 19.90 16.85 -1.15
N GLN A 52 19.82 17.64 -0.07
CA GLN A 52 20.13 17.14 1.27
C GLN A 52 18.91 17.04 2.17
N LEU A 53 18.52 15.81 2.51
CA LEU A 53 17.77 15.57 3.75
C LEU A 53 18.68 15.94 4.93
N SER A 54 18.20 16.85 5.78
CA SER A 54 18.79 17.12 7.09
C SER A 54 18.81 15.87 7.97
N HIS A 55 19.55 15.94 9.08
CA HIS A 55 19.60 14.84 10.06
C HIS A 55 18.20 14.45 10.55
N ASP A 56 17.38 15.45 10.89
CA ASP A 56 16.02 15.25 11.39
C ASP A 56 15.08 14.70 10.29
N GLU A 57 15.30 15.07 9.04
CA GLU A 57 14.57 14.52 7.89
C GLU A 57 14.96 13.07 7.61
N LEU A 58 16.25 12.70 7.74
CA LEU A 58 16.70 11.31 7.65
C LEU A 58 16.08 10.44 8.75
N ILE A 59 16.00 10.97 9.98
CA ILE A 59 15.34 10.28 11.08
C ILE A 59 13.85 10.11 10.77
N SER A 60 13.18 11.20 10.40
CA SER A 60 11.74 11.18 10.08
C SER A 60 11.44 10.21 8.93
N PHE A 61 12.30 10.18 7.91
CA PHE A 61 12.18 9.24 6.80
C PHE A 61 12.41 7.80 7.23
N GLY A 62 13.44 7.53 8.05
CA GLY A 62 13.73 6.19 8.57
C GLY A 62 12.60 5.64 9.45
N VAL A 63 12.03 6.48 10.32
CA VAL A 63 10.84 6.14 11.11
C VAL A 63 9.66 5.84 10.20
N ASN A 64 9.40 6.71 9.21
CA ASN A 64 8.30 6.53 8.26
C ASN A 64 8.45 5.21 7.47
N LEU A 65 9.66 4.91 6.99
CA LEU A 65 9.95 3.67 6.27
C LEU A 65 9.68 2.44 7.14
N LEU A 66 10.11 2.46 8.40
CA LEU A 66 9.92 1.33 9.31
C LEU A 66 8.44 1.12 9.61
N VAL A 67 7.72 2.18 9.97
CA VAL A 67 6.28 2.09 10.30
C VAL A 67 5.48 1.68 9.08
N ALA A 68 5.70 2.35 7.93
CA ALA A 68 4.98 2.07 6.70
C ALA A 68 5.27 0.68 6.14
N GLY A 69 6.50 0.16 6.29
CA GLY A 69 6.89 -1.14 5.76
C GLY A 69 6.60 -2.32 6.69
N HIS A 70 6.65 -2.11 8.01
CA HIS A 70 6.53 -3.19 8.98
C HIS A 70 5.08 -3.64 9.17
N GLU A 71 4.19 -2.72 9.55
CA GLU A 71 2.82 -3.10 9.91
C GLU A 71 2.02 -3.58 8.69
N THR A 72 2.10 -2.88 7.55
CA THR A 72 1.32 -3.24 6.37
C THR A 72 1.76 -4.58 5.80
N SER A 73 3.08 -4.84 5.70
CA SER A 73 3.59 -6.07 5.11
C SER A 73 3.31 -7.27 6.01
N ALA A 74 3.49 -7.12 7.33
CA ALA A 74 3.15 -8.17 8.29
C ALA A 74 1.67 -8.54 8.18
N ASN A 75 0.77 -7.55 8.21
CA ASN A 75 -0.66 -7.77 8.11
C ASN A 75 -1.07 -8.38 6.76
N GLN A 76 -0.46 -7.91 5.67
CA GLN A 76 -0.74 -8.43 4.33
C GLN A 76 -0.32 -9.89 4.19
N ILE A 77 0.89 -10.25 4.64
CA ILE A 77 1.38 -11.64 4.62
C ILE A 77 0.47 -12.54 5.46
N SER A 78 0.14 -12.13 6.69
CA SER A 78 -0.77 -12.89 7.55
C SER A 78 -2.14 -13.08 6.91
N SER A 79 -2.68 -12.06 6.25
CA SER A 79 -3.98 -12.13 5.56
C SER A 79 -3.96 -13.08 4.36
N CYS A 80 -2.90 -13.03 3.56
CA CYS A 80 -2.71 -13.95 2.43
C CYS A 80 -2.61 -15.41 2.91
N VAL A 81 -1.83 -15.67 3.97
CA VAL A 81 -1.71 -17.01 4.56
C VAL A 81 -3.05 -17.48 5.12
N ALA A 82 -3.76 -16.64 5.88
CA ALA A 82 -5.07 -16.99 6.44
C ALA A 82 -6.09 -17.32 5.33
N THR A 83 -6.04 -16.61 4.20
CA THR A 83 -6.87 -16.87 3.02
C THR A 83 -6.55 -18.22 2.40
N LEU A 84 -5.27 -18.53 2.16
CA LEU A 84 -4.86 -19.82 1.60
C LEU A 84 -5.22 -21.00 2.52
N LEU A 85 -5.17 -20.80 3.84
CA LEU A 85 -5.61 -21.81 4.82
C LEU A 85 -7.14 -21.98 4.86
N ARG A 86 -7.91 -20.94 4.50
CA ARG A 86 -9.37 -21.02 4.40
C ARG A 86 -9.82 -21.79 3.14
N TRP A 87 -9.05 -21.67 2.06
CA TRP A 87 -9.30 -22.33 0.77
C TRP A 87 -8.11 -23.20 0.34
N PRO A 88 -7.90 -24.36 0.99
CA PRO A 88 -6.71 -25.20 0.83
C PRO A 88 -6.53 -25.74 -0.60
N GLU A 89 -7.59 -25.80 -1.41
CA GLU A 89 -7.53 -26.14 -2.83
C GLU A 89 -6.70 -25.14 -3.64
N ASN A 90 -6.72 -23.86 -3.27
CA ASN A 90 -5.89 -22.84 -3.92
C ASN A 90 -4.42 -23.00 -3.53
N TRP A 91 -4.14 -23.31 -2.26
CA TRP A 91 -2.79 -23.69 -1.83
C TRP A 91 -2.26 -24.91 -2.60
N ALA A 92 -3.07 -25.97 -2.72
CA ALA A 92 -2.68 -27.18 -3.44
C ALA A 92 -2.34 -26.92 -4.91
N LYS A 93 -3.10 -26.04 -5.59
CA LYS A 93 -2.80 -25.62 -6.97
C LYS A 93 -1.46 -24.91 -7.09
N LEU A 94 -1.11 -24.02 -6.15
CA LEU A 94 0.17 -23.31 -6.15
C LEU A 94 1.35 -24.24 -5.90
N VAL A 95 1.21 -25.19 -4.97
CA VAL A 95 2.24 -26.20 -4.70
C VAL A 95 2.46 -27.11 -5.92
N ALA A 96 1.40 -27.46 -6.64
CA ALA A 96 1.48 -28.28 -7.84
C ALA A 96 2.05 -27.52 -9.06
N GLY A 97 1.90 -26.18 -9.12
CA GLY A 97 2.27 -25.36 -10.27
C GLY A 97 2.90 -24.03 -9.88
N HIS A 98 4.23 -23.99 -9.79
CA HIS A 98 5.00 -22.79 -9.43
C HIS A 98 4.85 -21.63 -10.43
N SER A 99 4.44 -21.89 -11.67
CA SER A 99 4.19 -20.84 -12.67
C SER A 99 2.96 -19.97 -12.34
N LEU A 100 2.13 -20.38 -11.37
CA LEU A 100 0.96 -19.63 -10.92
C LEU A 100 1.27 -18.69 -9.74
N VAL A 101 2.48 -18.72 -9.19
CA VAL A 101 2.82 -17.97 -7.97
C VAL A 101 2.69 -16.46 -8.19
N ASP A 102 3.25 -15.94 -9.29
CA ASP A 102 3.22 -14.49 -9.56
C ASP A 102 1.79 -13.97 -9.70
N SER A 103 0.94 -14.65 -10.48
CA SER A 103 -0.46 -14.26 -10.65
C SER A 103 -1.30 -14.46 -9.39
N ALA A 104 -0.95 -15.45 -8.56
CA ALA A 104 -1.61 -15.66 -7.28
C ALA A 104 -1.24 -14.60 -6.25
N ILE A 105 0.00 -14.08 -6.25
CA ILE A 105 0.39 -12.97 -5.38
C ILE A 105 -0.47 -11.74 -5.69
N GLU A 106 -0.59 -11.38 -6.95
CA GLU A 106 -1.41 -10.23 -7.37
C GLU A 106 -2.89 -10.42 -6.97
N GLU A 107 -3.45 -11.61 -7.21
CA GLU A 107 -4.84 -11.91 -6.83
C GLU A 107 -5.02 -11.90 -5.30
N LEU A 108 -4.05 -12.39 -4.53
CA LEU A 108 -4.09 -12.37 -3.07
C LEU A 108 -4.01 -10.94 -2.52
N LEU A 109 -3.17 -10.07 -3.11
CA LEU A 109 -3.08 -8.64 -2.76
C LEU A 109 -4.37 -7.90 -3.11
N TRP A 110 -5.02 -8.29 -4.20
CA TRP A 110 -6.30 -7.73 -4.61
C TRP A 110 -7.47 -8.21 -3.75
N PHE A 111 -7.47 -9.48 -3.37
CA PHE A 111 -8.52 -10.11 -2.58
C PHE A 111 -8.45 -9.73 -1.10
N ASN A 112 -7.23 -9.64 -0.55
CA ASN A 112 -6.95 -9.34 0.86
C ASN A 112 -6.47 -7.91 1.07
N ARG A 113 -7.23 -6.92 0.63
CA ARG A 113 -6.81 -5.53 0.81
C ARG A 113 -6.73 -5.17 2.29
N PHE A 114 -5.56 -4.67 2.69
CA PHE A 114 -5.33 -4.20 4.06
C PHE A 114 -6.24 -3.01 4.45
N SER A 115 -6.52 -2.09 3.52
CA SER A 115 -7.34 -0.90 3.79
C SER A 115 -8.66 -0.95 3.03
N GLU A 116 -9.77 -0.79 3.76
CA GLU A 116 -11.11 -0.81 3.20
C GLU A 116 -11.48 0.48 2.45
N VAL A 117 -10.91 1.60 2.89
CA VAL A 117 -11.10 2.94 2.32
C VAL A 117 -9.80 3.49 1.77
N GLY A 118 -9.90 4.27 0.70
CA GLY A 118 -8.81 5.03 0.13
C GLY A 118 -8.50 6.28 0.94
N GLN A 119 -7.43 6.97 0.55
CA GLN A 119 -7.06 8.24 1.16
C GLN A 119 -8.17 9.26 0.98
N LEU A 120 -8.40 10.08 2.02
CA LEU A 120 -9.26 11.25 1.94
C LEU A 120 -8.73 12.20 0.85
N ARG A 121 -9.61 12.58 -0.07
CA ARG A 121 -9.39 13.68 -1.02
C ARG A 121 -10.30 14.84 -0.62
N VAL A 122 -9.78 16.05 -0.66
CA VAL A 122 -10.55 17.27 -0.40
C VAL A 122 -10.73 17.99 -1.73
N ALA A 123 -11.98 18.34 -2.06
CA ALA A 123 -12.29 19.09 -3.26
C ALA A 123 -11.71 20.51 -3.15
N LEU A 124 -10.92 20.93 -4.13
CA LEU A 124 -10.33 22.28 -4.17
C LEU A 124 -11.31 23.31 -4.74
N GLU A 125 -12.24 22.85 -5.56
CA GLU A 125 -13.32 23.62 -6.18
C GLU A 125 -14.57 22.74 -6.25
N ASP A 126 -15.72 23.36 -6.54
CA ASP A 126 -16.97 22.63 -6.74
C ASP A 126 -16.84 21.69 -7.96
N VAL A 127 -17.13 20.40 -7.78
CA VAL A 127 -17.01 19.37 -8.81
C VAL A 127 -18.21 18.43 -8.81
N GLU A 128 -18.65 18.04 -10.00
CA GLU A 128 -19.69 17.03 -10.17
C GLU A 128 -19.04 15.66 -10.43
N LEU A 129 -19.38 14.66 -9.60
CA LEU A 129 -18.91 13.29 -9.76
C LEU A 129 -20.11 12.33 -9.82
N HIS A 130 -20.30 11.67 -10.96
CA HIS A 130 -21.43 10.75 -11.18
C HIS A 130 -22.81 11.35 -10.84
N GLY A 131 -23.04 12.63 -11.14
CA GLY A 131 -24.30 13.32 -10.85
C GLY A 131 -24.43 13.85 -9.41
N VAL A 132 -23.39 13.68 -8.58
CA VAL A 132 -23.33 14.21 -7.21
C VAL A 132 -22.45 15.45 -7.19
N GLN A 133 -23.00 16.55 -6.68
CA GLN A 133 -22.23 17.77 -6.46
C GLN A 133 -21.41 17.69 -5.18
N ILE A 134 -20.12 17.97 -5.29
CA ILE A 134 -19.14 17.99 -4.21
C ILE A 134 -18.58 19.40 -4.14
N LYS A 135 -18.79 20.08 -3.02
CA LYS A 135 -18.38 21.49 -2.87
C LYS A 135 -16.91 21.61 -2.49
N ALA A 136 -16.32 22.75 -2.81
CA ALA A 136 -15.00 23.13 -2.33
C ALA A 136 -14.90 22.95 -0.80
N GLY A 137 -13.85 22.24 -0.35
CA GLY A 137 -13.62 21.90 1.05
C GLY A 137 -14.26 20.60 1.53
N GLU A 138 -15.15 19.98 0.75
CA GLU A 138 -15.73 18.67 1.11
C GLU A 138 -14.75 17.52 0.88
N GLY A 139 -14.86 16.51 1.74
CA GLY A 139 -14.01 15.33 1.74
C GLY A 139 -14.67 14.13 1.04
N VAL A 140 -13.91 13.44 0.21
CA VAL A 140 -14.32 12.24 -0.52
C VAL A 140 -13.37 11.10 -0.20
N MET A 141 -13.92 9.94 0.12
CA MET A 141 -13.16 8.69 0.30
C MET A 141 -13.72 7.63 -0.63
N ALA A 142 -12.84 6.99 -1.40
CA ALA A 142 -13.22 5.86 -2.24
C ALA A 142 -13.24 4.57 -1.39
N THR A 143 -14.32 3.80 -1.44
CA THR A 143 -14.36 2.46 -0.83
C THR A 143 -13.64 1.48 -1.74
N LEU A 144 -12.34 1.27 -1.50
CA LEU A 144 -11.50 0.45 -2.37
C LEU A 144 -11.93 -1.02 -2.36
N ASN A 145 -12.43 -1.53 -1.24
CA ASN A 145 -12.99 -2.89 -1.18
C ASN A 145 -14.20 -3.05 -2.09
N SER A 146 -15.12 -2.08 -2.10
CA SER A 146 -16.27 -2.13 -3.02
C SER A 146 -15.85 -2.03 -4.47
N ALA A 147 -14.83 -1.23 -4.77
CA ALA A 147 -14.31 -1.10 -6.14
C ALA A 147 -13.66 -2.41 -6.62
N ASN A 148 -12.89 -3.07 -5.75
CA ASN A 148 -12.35 -4.39 -6.04
C ASN A 148 -13.49 -5.41 -6.19
N ARG A 149 -14.56 -5.33 -5.41
CA ARG A 149 -15.68 -6.29 -5.54
C ARG A 149 -16.73 -5.93 -6.59
N ASP A 150 -16.47 -4.96 -7.47
CA ASP A 150 -17.46 -4.48 -8.44
C ASP A 150 -17.65 -5.46 -9.61
N PRO A 151 -18.82 -6.11 -9.73
CA PRO A 151 -19.08 -7.06 -10.82
C PRO A 151 -19.15 -6.39 -12.20
N ARG A 152 -19.23 -5.06 -12.27
CA ARG A 152 -19.15 -4.30 -13.53
C ARG A 152 -17.72 -4.21 -14.07
N ALA A 153 -16.73 -4.41 -13.20
CA ALA A 153 -15.31 -4.33 -13.54
C ALA A 153 -14.63 -5.70 -13.55
N TYR A 154 -15.10 -6.64 -12.72
CA TYR A 154 -14.46 -7.93 -12.50
C TYR A 154 -15.47 -9.07 -12.51
N ASP A 155 -15.21 -10.09 -13.33
CA ASP A 155 -15.99 -11.34 -13.28
C ASP A 155 -15.68 -12.09 -11.99
N GLU A 156 -16.70 -12.69 -11.36
CA GLU A 156 -16.59 -13.47 -10.12
C GLU A 156 -15.69 -12.78 -9.06
N PRO A 157 -16.04 -11.55 -8.62
CA PRO A 157 -15.14 -10.72 -7.81
C PRO A 157 -14.92 -11.26 -6.38
N ASP A 158 -15.77 -12.17 -5.93
CA ASP A 158 -15.69 -12.80 -4.62
C ASP A 158 -14.94 -14.13 -4.63
N GLU A 159 -14.41 -14.55 -5.79
CA GLU A 159 -13.63 -15.77 -5.94
C GLU A 159 -12.12 -15.47 -6.04
N LEU A 160 -11.32 -16.25 -5.30
CA LEU A 160 -9.87 -16.18 -5.37
C LEU A 160 -9.38 -16.97 -6.59
N ARG A 161 -8.92 -16.27 -7.63
CA ARG A 161 -8.55 -16.85 -8.92
C ARG A 161 -7.11 -16.56 -9.33
N SER A 162 -6.22 -17.53 -9.12
CA SER A 162 -4.81 -17.45 -9.55
C SER A 162 -4.63 -17.40 -11.07
N ASP A 163 -5.65 -17.70 -11.85
CA ASP A 163 -5.65 -17.66 -13.31
C ASP A 163 -6.14 -16.31 -13.90
N ARG A 164 -6.60 -15.37 -13.06
CA ARG A 164 -7.09 -14.05 -13.49
C ARG A 164 -5.94 -13.27 -14.15
N LYS A 165 -5.98 -13.11 -15.48
CA LYS A 165 -4.94 -12.41 -16.26
C LYS A 165 -5.29 -10.93 -16.45
N GLY A 166 -4.41 -10.04 -16.00
CA GLY A 166 -4.30 -8.67 -16.53
C GLY A 166 -5.43 -7.67 -16.22
N GLN A 167 -6.34 -7.97 -15.28
CA GLN A 167 -7.40 -7.03 -14.86
C GLN A 167 -7.09 -6.31 -13.54
N GLN A 168 -6.15 -6.82 -12.75
CA GLN A 168 -5.83 -6.29 -11.42
C GLN A 168 -4.85 -5.11 -11.51
N ALA A 169 -5.24 -4.03 -12.18
CA ALA A 169 -4.65 -2.76 -11.79
C ALA A 169 -5.23 -2.43 -10.40
N PRO A 170 -4.43 -2.35 -9.33
CA PRO A 170 -4.97 -1.86 -8.07
C PRO A 170 -5.59 -0.48 -8.34
N VAL A 171 -6.80 -0.24 -7.82
CA VAL A 171 -7.57 1.02 -7.98
C VAL A 171 -6.87 2.22 -7.28
N VAL A 172 -5.57 2.14 -7.04
CA VAL A 172 -4.73 3.26 -6.62
C VAL A 172 -4.12 3.91 -7.87
N HIS A 173 -4.97 4.54 -8.68
CA HIS A 173 -4.52 5.61 -9.57
C HIS A 173 -4.45 6.88 -8.74
N SER A 174 -3.37 7.00 -7.98
CA SER A 174 -3.04 8.21 -7.25
C SER A 174 -1.57 8.51 -7.45
N ALA A 175 -1.19 9.79 -7.53
CA ALA A 175 0.21 10.23 -7.60
C ALA A 175 1.09 9.72 -6.43
N ARG A 176 0.48 9.05 -5.44
CA ARG A 176 1.14 8.21 -4.44
C ARG A 176 0.69 6.75 -4.61
N THR A 177 1.27 6.04 -5.58
CA THR A 177 1.45 4.59 -5.45
C THR A 177 2.41 4.33 -4.28
N SER A 178 2.35 3.18 -3.61
CA SER A 178 3.31 2.91 -2.53
C SER A 178 4.71 3.01 -3.10
N ALA A 179 5.63 3.61 -2.34
CA ALA A 179 7.03 3.78 -2.78
C ALA A 179 7.71 2.43 -3.07
N SER A 180 7.16 1.33 -2.54
CA SER A 180 7.60 -0.04 -2.76
C SER A 180 6.94 -0.76 -3.95
N ALA A 181 5.92 -0.18 -4.58
CA ALA A 181 5.26 -0.81 -5.72
C ALA A 181 6.04 -0.54 -7.02
N PRO A 182 6.27 -1.56 -7.88
CA PRO A 182 6.92 -1.34 -9.16
C PRO A 182 6.11 -0.35 -10.03
N SER A 183 6.81 0.45 -10.83
CA SER A 183 6.20 1.49 -11.67
C SER A 183 5.38 0.87 -12.80
N TRP A 184 4.07 1.10 -12.81
CA TRP A 184 3.19 0.62 -13.87
C TRP A 184 3.04 1.66 -14.99
N PRO A 185 3.08 1.26 -16.27
CA PRO A 185 2.87 2.19 -17.38
C PRO A 185 1.42 2.66 -17.44
N ALA A 186 1.20 3.96 -17.65
CA ALA A 186 -0.10 4.62 -17.75
C ALA A 186 -1.02 4.11 -18.89
N SER A 187 -0.50 3.26 -19.79
CA SER A 187 -1.23 2.72 -20.95
C SER A 187 -2.23 1.60 -20.63
N SER A 188 -2.36 1.19 -19.36
CA SER A 188 -3.27 0.13 -18.92
C SER A 188 -4.73 0.57 -18.78
N CYS A 189 -5.03 1.87 -18.88
CA CYS A 189 -6.40 2.39 -18.85
C CYS A 189 -7.10 2.15 -20.20
N ARG A 190 -7.81 1.01 -20.33
CA ARG A 190 -8.51 0.61 -21.58
C ARG A 190 -9.99 1.00 -21.65
N SER A 191 -10.50 1.83 -20.74
CA SER A 191 -11.89 2.28 -20.80
C SER A 191 -11.97 3.69 -21.39
N PRO A 192 -12.50 3.87 -22.62
CA PRO A 192 -12.80 5.20 -23.11
C PRO A 192 -13.98 5.75 -22.30
N CYS A 193 -13.76 6.84 -21.57
CA CYS A 193 -14.84 7.72 -21.14
C CYS A 193 -15.54 8.21 -22.41
N SER A 194 -16.66 7.59 -22.75
CA SER A 194 -17.48 8.02 -23.87
C SER A 194 -18.24 9.28 -23.46
N PRO A 195 -18.09 10.41 -24.16
CA PRO A 195 -18.97 11.55 -23.97
C PRO A 195 -20.24 11.31 -24.79
N SER A 196 -21.42 11.46 -24.18
CA SER A 196 -22.63 12.06 -24.79
C SER A 196 -23.91 11.47 -24.18
N SER A 197 -24.73 12.33 -23.57
CA SER A 197 -25.82 12.95 -24.33
C SER A 197 -26.39 14.14 -23.56
N ALA A 198 -26.20 15.33 -24.13
CA ALA A 198 -26.84 16.55 -23.69
C ALA A 198 -28.37 16.41 -23.80
N VAL A 199 -29.08 16.74 -22.71
CA VAL A 199 -30.52 16.99 -22.74
C VAL A 199 -30.71 18.50 -22.72
N SER A 200 -31.29 19.04 -23.78
CA SER A 200 -31.67 20.46 -23.88
C SER A 200 -32.91 20.73 -23.02
N PRO A 201 -33.04 21.91 -22.40
CA PRO A 201 -34.17 22.24 -21.55
C PRO A 201 -35.39 22.69 -22.38
N THR A 202 -36.56 22.23 -21.98
CA THR A 202 -37.85 22.92 -22.21
C THR A 202 -38.25 23.66 -20.96
#